data_AF-A0A1V5KIX6-F1
#
_entry.id   AF-A0A1V5KIX6-F1
#
_cell.length_a   1.000
_cell.length_b   1.000
_cell.length_c   1.000
_cell.angle_alpha   90.00
_cell.angle_beta   90.00
_cell.angle_gamma   90.00
#
_symmetry.space_group_name_H-M   'P 1'
#
loop_
_entity.id
_entity.type
_entity.pdbx_description
1 polymer ?
#
loop_
_entity_poly.entity_id
_entity_poly.type
_entity_poly.pdbx_seq_one_letter_code
_entity_poly.pdbx_strand_id
1 'polypeptide(L)' 'MGTEHFGDDVLILADPYDTSDHLQDGYYIFNAERFFYMWREGFSADGDEIQEQPYVIARPKA' A
#
# COMPACT_ATOMS: atom_id res chain seq x y z
N MET A 1 14.38 1.91 -10.51
CA MET A 1 14.68 3.21 -9.88
C MET A 1 15.80 3.91 -10.65
N GLY A 2 15.45 4.67 -11.68
CA GLY A 2 16.44 5.37 -12.51
C GLY A 2 15.99 5.64 -13.93
N THR A 3 14.81 5.15 -14.31
CA THR A 3 14.15 5.47 -15.58
C THR A 3 12.84 6.21 -15.30
N GLU A 4 12.32 6.95 -16.28
CA GLU A 4 11.02 7.64 -16.17
C GLU A 4 9.82 6.69 -16.35
N HIS A 5 10.02 5.38 -16.20
CA HIS A 5 8.94 4.41 -16.33
C HIS A 5 8.13 4.30 -15.05
N PHE A 6 6.80 4.32 -15.16
CA PHE A 6 5.89 4.14 -14.02
C PHE A 6 6.16 2.86 -13.22
N GLY A 7 6.61 1.79 -13.89
CA GLY A 7 6.99 0.54 -13.23
C GLY A 7 8.18 0.65 -12.27
N ASP A 8 8.96 1.74 -12.32
CA ASP A 8 10.05 2.03 -11.37
C ASP A 8 9.55 2.72 -10.09
N ASP A 9 8.30 3.20 -10.05
CA ASP A 9 7.75 3.93 -8.92
C ASP A 9 7.50 2.99 -7.72
N VAL A 10 7.74 3.51 -6.53
CA VAL A 10 7.55 2.77 -5.27
C VAL A 10 6.74 3.58 -4.26
N LEU A 11 6.10 2.86 -3.37
CA LEU A 11 5.49 3.36 -2.15
C LEU A 11 6.38 2.97 -0.97
N ILE A 12 6.56 3.90 -0.04
CA ILE A 12 7.15 3.63 1.27
C ILE A 12 5.98 3.52 2.24
N LEU A 13 5.79 2.34 2.82
CA LEU A 13 4.68 2.01 3.70
C LEU A 13 5.20 1.81 5.11
N ALA A 14 4.63 2.50 6.11
CA ALA A 14 4.96 2.23 7.50
C ALA A 14 4.52 0.80 7.86
N ASP A 15 5.43 0.00 8.40
CA ASP A 15 5.18 -1.37 8.82
C ASP A 15 5.18 -1.47 10.35
N PRO A 16 4.00 -1.40 11.00
CA PRO A 16 3.91 -1.58 12.44
C PRO A 16 4.16 -3.04 12.89
N TYR A 17 4.23 -3.99 11.94
CA TYR A 17 4.53 -5.40 12.20
C TYR A 17 5.90 -5.81 11.62
N ASP A 18 6.84 -4.87 11.63
CA ASP A 18 8.21 -5.06 11.17
C ASP A 18 9.00 -6.05 12.05
N THR A 19 8.88 -7.32 11.71
CA THR A 19 9.43 -8.45 12.47
C THR A 19 10.05 -9.53 11.59
N SER A 20 9.87 -9.46 10.27
CA SER A 20 10.03 -10.63 9.37
C SER A 20 11.13 -10.51 8.33
N ASP A 21 11.76 -9.33 8.16
CA ASP A 21 12.88 -9.13 7.20
C ASP A 21 14.25 -9.00 7.89
N HIS A 22 14.29 -9.13 9.23
CA HIS A 22 15.46 -8.99 10.09
C HIS A 22 16.13 -7.60 10.07
N LEU A 23 15.46 -6.58 9.54
CA LEU A 23 15.92 -5.19 9.54
C LEU A 23 14.82 -4.29 10.09
N GLN A 24 14.92 -3.94 11.38
CA GLN A 24 13.90 -3.15 12.08
C GLN A 24 13.93 -1.66 11.70
N ASP A 25 13.66 -1.33 10.44
CA ASP A 25 13.61 0.05 9.94
C ASP A 25 12.19 0.67 9.93
N GLY A 26 11.17 -0.15 10.20
CA GLY A 26 9.79 0.24 10.39
C GLY A 26 9.04 0.56 9.10
N TYR A 27 9.56 0.21 7.93
CA TYR A 27 8.85 0.44 6.67
C TYR A 27 9.14 -0.62 5.61
N TYR A 28 8.21 -0.76 4.66
CA TYR A 28 8.40 -1.58 3.47
C TYR A 28 8.43 -0.72 2.21
N ILE A 29 9.32 -1.06 1.27
CA ILE A 29 9.31 -0.48 -0.07
C ILE A 29 8.54 -1.42 -1.00
N PHE A 30 7.47 -0.92 -1.60
CA PHE A 30 6.60 -1.73 -2.44
C PHE A 30 6.40 -1.09 -3.81
N ASN A 31 6.40 -1.89 -4.87
CA ASN A 31 6.21 -1.40 -6.24
C ASN A 31 4.80 -0.79 -6.41
N ALA A 32 4.72 0.45 -6.90
CA ALA A 32 3.46 1.19 -6.98
C ALA A 32 2.47 0.56 -7.96
N GLU A 33 2.92 0.12 -9.13
CA GLU A 33 2.08 -0.53 -10.13
C GLU A 33 1.48 -1.85 -9.60
N ARG A 34 2.30 -2.67 -8.95
CA ARG A 34 1.85 -3.90 -8.27
C ARG A 34 0.83 -3.59 -7.18
N PHE A 35 1.09 -2.57 -6.38
CA PHE A 35 0.18 -2.14 -5.33
C PHE A 35 -1.18 -1.83 -5.90
N PHE A 36 -1.27 -0.92 -6.89
CA PHE A 36 -2.55 -0.54 -7.49
C PHE A 36 -3.23 -1.69 -8.24
N TYR A 37 -2.45 -2.61 -8.83
CA TYR A 37 -3.00 -3.83 -9.40
C TYR A 37 -3.66 -4.73 -8.35
N MET A 38 -3.07 -4.83 -7.15
CA MET A 38 -3.59 -5.61 -6.01
C MET A 38 -4.62 -4.83 -5.18
N TRP A 39 -4.65 -3.51 -5.29
CA TRP A 39 -5.52 -2.58 -4.57
C TRP A 39 -6.94 -2.62 -5.13
N ARG A 40 -7.56 -3.78 -4.93
CA ARG A 40 -8.94 -4.09 -5.25
C ARG A 40 -9.51 -4.77 -4.01
N GLU A 41 -10.80 -4.67 -3.79
CA GLU A 41 -11.43 -5.54 -2.82
C GLU A 41 -11.12 -7.00 -3.19
N GLY A 42 -10.61 -7.76 -2.22
CA GLY A 42 -10.39 -9.17 -2.41
C GLY A 42 -11.72 -9.91 -2.59
N PHE A 43 -11.63 -11.16 -3.07
CA PHE A 43 -12.74 -12.15 -3.11
C PHE A 43 -13.45 -12.40 -1.76
N SER A 44 -13.06 -11.70 -0.69
CA SER A 44 -13.58 -11.81 0.68
C SER A 44 -14.46 -10.63 1.10
N ALA A 45 -14.80 -9.71 0.19
CA ALA A 45 -15.93 -8.82 0.40
C ALA A 45 -17.21 -9.67 0.26
N ASP A 46 -17.74 -10.16 1.39
CA ASP A 46 -18.97 -10.98 1.46
C ASP A 46 -20.25 -10.17 1.17
N GLY A 47 -20.22 -9.28 0.16
CA GLY A 47 -21.34 -8.39 -0.17
C GLY A 47 -21.43 -8.06 -1.66
N ASP A 48 -22.65 -7.79 -2.13
CA ASP A 48 -22.94 -7.38 -3.52
C ASP A 48 -22.47 -5.95 -3.83
N GLU A 49 -22.03 -5.20 -2.82
CA GLU A 49 -21.63 -3.80 -2.92
C GLU A 49 -20.10 -3.66 -2.87
N ILE A 50 -19.56 -2.89 -3.81
CA ILE A 50 -18.15 -2.50 -3.82
C ILE A 50 -17.93 -1.50 -2.67
N GLN A 51 -17.09 -1.80 -1.68
CA GLN A 51 -16.76 -0.80 -0.67
C GLN A 51 -15.92 0.30 -1.30
N GLU A 52 -16.41 1.54 -1.20
CA GLU A 52 -15.84 2.65 -1.97
C GLU A 52 -14.44 3.07 -1.51
N GLN A 53 -13.96 2.71 -0.31
CA GLN A 53 -12.70 3.26 0.22
C GLN A 53 -11.98 2.30 1.19
N PRO A 54 -10.95 1.54 0.76
CA PRO A 54 -10.12 0.73 1.66
C PRO A 54 -9.08 1.56 2.44
N TYR A 55 -9.19 2.89 2.47
CA TYR A 55 -8.24 3.78 3.13
C TYR A 55 -8.90 5.04 3.67
N VAL A 56 -8.23 5.67 4.64
CA VAL A 56 -8.61 6.97 5.21
C VAL A 56 -7.48 7.97 5.02
N ILE A 57 -7.84 9.24 4.84
CA ILE A 57 -6.88 10.36 4.79
C ILE A 57 -6.94 11.10 6.13
N ALA A 58 -5.85 11.10 6.87
CA ALA A 58 -5.71 11.88 8.09
C ALA A 58 -5.05 13.25 7.78
N ARG A 59 -5.49 14.30 8.47
CA ARG A 59 -4.91 15.64 8.41
C ARG A 59 -4.72 16.18 9.83
N PRO A 60 -3.65 16.95 10.12
CA PRO A 60 -3.50 17.60 11.41
C PRO A 60 -4.66 18.57 11.63
N LYS A 61 -5.06 18.74 12.89
CA LYS A 61 -6.01 19.79 13.26
C LYS A 61 -5.34 21.15 13.01
N ALA A 62 -6.03 22.02 12.28
CA ALA A 62 -5.58 23.39 11.99
C ALA A 62 -5.36 24.20 13.28
#